data_AF-A0A2V9DGN1-F1
#
_entry.id   AF-A0A2V9DGN1-F1
#
_cell.length_a   1.000
_cell.length_b   1.000
_cell.length_c   1.000
_cell.angle_alpha   90.00
_cell.angle_beta   90.00
_cell.angle_gamma   90.00
#
_symmetry.space_group_name_H-M   'P 1'
#
loop_
_entity.id
_entity.type
_entity.pdbx_description
1 polymer ?
#
loop_
_entity_poly.entity_id
_entity_poly.type
_entity_poly.pdbx_seq_one_letter_code
_entity_poly.pdbx_strand_id
1 'polypeptide(L)'
;MIFPLRSGSGRLLAHVAALRPLARIRAAVVLGLSAGEGCRRLAAGRHERGGRLPHSEGVGAIKVSAAVSLFAAGVFAASLLAFLPRPTMGKGAPPAGREDEAGRVARVVELRIDDVVEPVLAEYISNGIEEAAKSEASLVLITMNTPGGLDSAMREIIQHIIRSPIPVAVYVAPSGSRAASAGFFILLSSDIAVMAPGTDTGAASPLLISILSGAPAQIDETLKRKILNEATAYLRSLTSKRGRNVELAEKAVTEAKAFSEKEALEGRLIDMIARSPEELLAQLNGRKITRFDGSTVTLDLRNPSRTAIEMTSRQRLLSYFVRPDVLFILLILGILGLYAEFTHPGMVFPGVIGGIALLLALYGMRVLPVNATGVLLIALAVLLFILEAKYTSHGVLGIGGVVAMLLGALMLVRSPLTGGGVSLGVALGVTLPFAGLTIFLMRLVLRSRGWKQAAGAEQLIGAEGEVTQAIEPPGRGLVFVSGELWRATAREPVRKGARVRVVKVDGLTLLVEPTEPASRPPG
;
A
#
# COMPACT_ATOMS: atom_id res chain seq x y z
N MET A 1 -3.88 -13.75 20.44
CA MET A 1 -3.04 -14.85 19.93
C MET A 1 -3.80 -15.53 18.79
N ILE A 2 -3.26 -15.50 17.57
CA ILE A 2 -3.89 -16.05 16.35
C ILE A 2 -3.24 -17.39 15.99
N PHE A 3 -4.04 -18.45 15.85
CA PHE A 3 -3.57 -19.78 15.44
C PHE A 3 -3.81 -20.03 13.95
N PRO A 4 -2.77 -20.38 13.16
CA PRO A 4 -2.96 -20.82 11.78
C PRO A 4 -3.34 -22.31 11.71
N LEU A 5 -4.33 -22.65 10.88
CA LEU A 5 -4.72 -24.04 10.59
C LEU A 5 -3.61 -24.74 9.76
N ARG A 6 -3.06 -25.83 10.28
CA ARG A 6 -2.11 -26.69 9.55
C ARG A 6 -2.89 -27.86 8.92
N SER A 7 -2.97 -27.89 7.59
CA SER A 7 -3.43 -29.05 6.82
C SER A 7 -2.25 -29.73 6.14
N GLY A 8 -2.28 -31.06 6.12
CA GLY A 8 -1.14 -31.96 5.98
C GLY A 8 -0.48 -32.07 4.60
N SER A 9 0.73 -32.61 4.68
CA SER A 9 1.76 -33.00 3.72
C SER A 9 1.32 -33.61 2.39
N GLY A 10 2.11 -33.35 1.33
CA GLY A 10 2.31 -34.36 0.27
C GLY A 10 2.70 -33.84 -1.12
N ARG A 11 4.01 -33.85 -1.40
CA ARG A 11 4.66 -34.06 -2.72
C ARG A 11 4.31 -33.11 -3.87
N LEU A 12 5.28 -32.27 -4.28
CA LEU A 12 5.76 -32.20 -5.67
C LEU A 12 7.07 -31.39 -5.74
N LEU A 13 8.17 -32.11 -5.55
CA LEU A 13 9.50 -31.75 -6.04
C LEU A 13 9.63 -32.34 -7.44
N ALA A 14 9.67 -31.51 -8.48
CA ALA A 14 10.41 -31.75 -9.73
C ALA A 14 10.12 -30.63 -10.74
N HIS A 15 11.05 -29.69 -10.88
CA HIS A 15 11.60 -29.18 -12.16
C HIS A 15 12.39 -27.89 -11.88
N VAL A 16 13.57 -28.06 -11.29
CA VAL A 16 14.66 -27.07 -11.34
C VAL A 16 15.70 -27.66 -12.29
N ALA A 17 15.60 -27.32 -13.57
CA ALA A 17 16.66 -27.55 -14.55
C ALA A 17 16.39 -26.72 -15.80
N ALA A 18 16.85 -25.46 -15.81
CA ALA A 18 17.40 -24.76 -16.98
C ALA A 18 17.71 -23.30 -16.63
N LEU A 19 18.88 -23.06 -16.04
CA LEU A 19 19.50 -21.74 -15.99
C LEU A 19 20.73 -21.71 -16.91
N ARG A 20 20.66 -20.80 -17.89
CA ARG A 20 21.72 -19.87 -18.41
C ARG A 20 22.67 -20.34 -19.52
N PRO A 21 23.23 -19.41 -20.34
CA PRO A 21 23.61 -18.00 -20.02
C PRO A 21 23.10 -16.90 -20.98
N LEU A 22 22.75 -15.69 -20.50
CA LEU A 22 23.65 -14.55 -20.23
C LEU A 22 24.71 -14.28 -21.32
N ALA A 23 24.30 -13.71 -22.47
CA ALA A 23 25.25 -13.09 -23.41
C ALA A 23 24.70 -11.92 -24.26
N ARG A 24 23.47 -11.40 -24.02
CA ARG A 24 22.87 -10.36 -24.90
C ARG A 24 22.42 -9.05 -24.23
N ILE A 25 22.87 -8.77 -23.01
CA ILE A 25 22.45 -7.55 -22.28
C ILE A 25 23.38 -6.33 -22.51
N ARG A 26 24.52 -6.48 -23.19
CA ARG A 26 25.39 -5.34 -23.51
C ARG A 26 25.04 -4.55 -24.77
N ALA A 27 24.21 -5.08 -25.67
CA ALA A 27 23.83 -4.38 -26.91
C ALA A 27 22.60 -3.46 -26.76
N ALA A 28 21.71 -3.73 -25.80
CA ALA A 28 20.47 -2.96 -25.64
C ALA A 28 20.67 -1.61 -24.91
N VAL A 29 21.73 -1.46 -24.10
CA VAL A 29 22.00 -0.23 -23.34
C VAL A 29 22.70 0.83 -24.20
N VAL A 30 23.40 0.44 -25.28
CA VAL A 30 24.07 1.40 -26.19
C VAL A 30 23.14 1.88 -27.31
N LEU A 31 22.12 1.09 -27.70
CA LEU A 31 21.13 1.51 -28.70
C LEU A 31 20.01 2.42 -28.15
N GLY A 32 19.84 2.49 -26.82
CA GLY A 32 18.85 3.36 -26.17
C GLY A 32 19.23 4.85 -26.09
N LEU A 33 20.49 5.20 -26.37
CA LEU A 33 20.98 6.59 -26.26
C LEU A 33 21.16 7.29 -27.62
N SER A 34 20.99 6.59 -28.76
CA SER A 34 21.09 7.18 -30.10
C SER A 34 19.73 7.58 -30.71
N ALA A 35 18.61 7.17 -30.11
CA ALA A 35 17.27 7.52 -30.60
C ALA A 35 16.83 8.98 -30.27
N GLY A 36 17.65 9.73 -29.53
CA GLY A 36 17.38 11.13 -29.14
C GLY A 36 17.74 12.19 -30.21
N GLU A 37 18.57 11.86 -31.20
CA GLU A 37 19.01 12.83 -32.22
C GLU A 37 18.36 12.64 -33.61
N GLY A 38 17.72 11.49 -33.87
CA GLY A 38 17.02 11.22 -35.13
C GLY A 38 15.73 12.01 -35.33
N CYS A 39 15.15 12.58 -34.27
CA CYS A 39 13.83 13.22 -34.33
C CYS A 39 13.88 14.72 -34.71
N ARG A 40 15.07 15.34 -34.80
CA ARG A 40 15.21 16.75 -35.25
C ARG A 40 15.47 16.92 -36.75
N ARG A 41 15.79 15.85 -37.50
CA ARG A 41 16.09 15.93 -38.94
C ARG A 41 14.93 15.55 -39.87
N LEU A 42 13.78 15.15 -39.35
CA LEU A 42 12.59 14.82 -40.15
C LEU A 42 11.53 15.94 -40.20
N ALA A 43 11.76 17.06 -39.51
CA ALA A 43 10.85 18.23 -39.52
C ALA A 43 11.13 19.23 -40.67
N ALA A 44 12.14 18.99 -41.50
CA ALA A 44 12.47 19.84 -42.64
C ALA A 44 12.46 19.03 -43.94
N GLY A 45 11.28 18.88 -44.54
CA GLY A 45 11.16 18.44 -45.93
C GLY A 45 10.16 17.31 -46.18
N ARG A 46 8.87 17.64 -46.24
CA ARG A 46 8.06 17.34 -47.44
C ARG A 46 6.68 17.95 -47.34
N HIS A 47 6.48 18.95 -48.20
CA HIS A 47 5.18 19.31 -48.76
C HIS A 47 4.63 18.13 -49.60
N GLU A 48 3.30 18.06 -49.69
CA GLU A 48 2.47 17.25 -50.58
C GLU A 48 2.26 15.75 -50.25
N ARG A 49 1.11 15.43 -49.65
CA ARG A 49 -0.06 14.81 -50.32
C ARG A 49 -1.12 14.47 -49.26
N GLY A 50 -2.36 14.83 -49.56
CA GLY A 50 -3.51 14.65 -48.70
C GLY A 50 -3.89 13.18 -48.48
N GLY A 51 -4.18 12.85 -47.23
CA GLY A 51 -4.87 11.65 -46.78
C GLY A 51 -5.42 11.90 -45.38
N ARG A 52 -6.75 11.93 -45.24
CA ARG A 52 -7.44 12.13 -43.95
C ARG A 52 -7.10 11.01 -42.97
N LEU A 53 -6.72 11.38 -41.74
CA LEU A 53 -6.60 10.47 -40.59
C LEU A 53 -7.99 10.13 -40.03
N PRO A 54 -8.19 8.92 -39.46
CA PRO A 54 -9.47 8.51 -38.92
C PRO A 54 -9.74 9.14 -37.54
N HIS A 55 -11.02 9.11 -37.19
CA HIS A 55 -11.71 9.72 -36.07
C HIS A 55 -11.02 9.76 -34.70
N SER A 56 -11.37 10.82 -33.98
CA SER A 56 -10.95 11.31 -32.67
C SER A 56 -11.20 10.41 -31.45
N GLU A 57 -11.50 9.12 -31.61
CA GLU A 57 -11.75 8.22 -30.47
C GLU A 57 -10.43 7.70 -29.84
N GLY A 58 -9.37 7.53 -30.62
CA GLY A 58 -8.09 7.01 -30.13
C GLY A 58 -7.28 8.01 -29.29
N VAL A 59 -7.36 9.30 -29.60
CA VAL A 59 -6.53 10.34 -28.94
C VAL A 59 -7.02 10.64 -27.51
N GLY A 60 -8.32 10.48 -27.24
CA GLY A 60 -8.89 10.62 -25.90
C GLY A 60 -8.47 9.48 -24.96
N ALA A 61 -8.56 8.23 -25.43
CA ALA A 61 -8.19 7.04 -24.66
C ALA A 61 -6.69 7.02 -24.29
N ILE A 62 -5.81 7.42 -25.22
CA ILE A 62 -4.36 7.48 -24.98
C ILE A 62 -4.00 8.53 -23.92
N LYS A 63 -4.68 9.69 -23.92
CA LYS A 63 -4.43 10.76 -22.92
C LYS A 63 -4.92 10.38 -21.52
N VAL A 64 -6.05 9.69 -21.42
CA VAL A 64 -6.61 9.22 -20.13
C VAL A 64 -5.76 8.09 -19.55
N SER A 65 -5.30 7.14 -20.36
CA SER A 65 -4.41 6.06 -19.91
C SER A 65 -3.05 6.58 -19.44
N ALA A 66 -2.49 7.57 -20.14
CA ALA A 66 -1.26 8.25 -19.71
C ALA A 66 -1.44 8.96 -18.37
N ALA A 67 -2.56 9.67 -18.16
CA ALA A 67 -2.85 10.36 -16.91
C ALA A 67 -3.02 9.40 -15.72
N VAL A 68 -3.72 8.27 -15.90
CA VAL A 68 -3.87 7.23 -14.88
C VAL A 68 -2.53 6.57 -14.54
N SER A 69 -1.69 6.32 -15.54
CA SER A 69 -0.36 5.73 -15.36
C SER A 69 0.62 6.67 -14.64
N LEU A 70 0.62 7.96 -15.00
CA LEU A 70 1.40 9.01 -14.32
C LEU A 70 0.98 9.19 -12.86
N PHE A 71 -0.33 9.09 -12.61
CA PHE A 71 -0.88 9.20 -11.26
C PHE A 71 -0.53 7.97 -10.40
N ALA A 72 -0.66 6.75 -10.94
CA ALA A 72 -0.23 5.53 -10.26
C ALA A 72 1.29 5.55 -9.94
N ALA A 73 2.10 6.05 -10.88
CA ALA A 73 3.53 6.27 -10.65
C ALA A 73 3.80 7.33 -9.57
N GLY A 74 2.99 8.40 -9.50
CA GLY A 74 3.09 9.44 -8.48
C GLY A 74 2.75 8.95 -7.08
N VAL A 75 1.71 8.11 -6.93
CA VAL A 75 1.36 7.47 -5.65
C VAL A 75 2.45 6.51 -5.21
N PHE A 76 2.97 5.69 -6.13
CA PHE A 76 4.08 4.78 -5.83
C PHE A 76 5.36 5.53 -5.42
N ALA A 77 5.70 6.61 -6.13
CA ALA A 77 6.84 7.46 -5.79
C ALA A 77 6.65 8.15 -4.43
N ALA A 78 5.45 8.66 -4.10
CA ALA A 78 5.15 9.26 -2.81
C ALA A 78 5.25 8.25 -1.64
N SER A 79 4.80 7.00 -1.85
CA SER A 79 4.97 5.92 -0.89
C SER A 79 6.43 5.49 -0.73
N LEU A 80 7.23 5.51 -1.80
CA LEU A 80 8.69 5.30 -1.72
C LEU A 80 9.44 6.48 -1.11
N LEU A 81 8.98 7.72 -1.27
CA LEU A 81 9.59 8.91 -0.66
C LEU A 81 9.44 8.90 0.87
N ALA A 82 8.40 8.26 1.40
CA ALA A 82 8.28 7.96 2.83
C ALA A 82 9.34 6.94 3.33
N PHE A 83 10.07 6.29 2.42
CA PHE A 83 11.14 5.33 2.68
C PHE A 83 12.54 5.98 2.67
N LEU A 84 12.67 7.24 2.25
CA LEU A 84 13.95 7.92 2.37
C LEU A 84 14.28 8.11 3.85
N PRO A 85 15.46 7.67 4.32
CA PRO A 85 15.85 7.87 5.71
C PRO A 85 15.81 9.37 6.01
N ARG A 86 15.03 9.76 7.01
CA ARG A 86 15.16 11.09 7.59
C ARG A 86 16.60 11.20 8.11
N PRO A 87 17.37 12.23 7.74
CA PRO A 87 18.70 12.41 8.28
C PRO A 87 18.57 12.52 9.80
N THR A 88 19.03 11.49 10.50
CA THR A 88 19.25 11.59 11.94
C THR A 88 20.37 12.60 12.10
N MET A 89 20.08 13.74 12.73
CA MET A 89 21.12 14.60 13.27
C MET A 89 21.91 13.72 14.25
N GLY A 90 23.09 13.28 13.80
CA GLY A 90 24.02 12.54 14.63
C GLY A 90 24.32 13.38 15.86
N LYS A 91 23.88 12.91 17.02
CA LYS A 91 24.43 13.41 18.28
C LYS A 91 25.91 13.04 18.26
N GLY A 92 26.75 14.07 18.35
CA GLY A 92 28.19 13.96 18.27
C GLY A 92 28.74 12.91 19.22
N ALA A 93 29.74 12.18 18.74
CA ALA A 93 30.55 11.31 19.57
C ALA A 93 31.09 12.10 20.78
N PRO A 94 31.02 11.57 22.01
CA PRO A 94 31.67 12.21 23.14
C PRO A 94 33.20 12.18 22.93
N PRO A 95 33.94 13.19 23.41
CA PRO A 95 35.37 13.28 23.18
C PRO A 95 36.10 12.14 23.87
N ALA A 96 37.05 11.54 23.15
CA ALA A 96 38.02 10.61 23.72
C ALA A 96 38.89 11.36 24.74
N GLY A 97 38.67 11.06 26.01
CA GLY A 97 39.43 11.59 27.14
C GLY A 97 39.91 10.45 28.03
N ARG A 98 41.23 10.29 28.05
CA ARG A 98 42.11 9.65 29.04
C ARG A 98 41.76 8.22 29.48
N GLU A 99 42.60 7.31 29.00
CA GLU A 99 42.90 6.01 29.62
C GLU A 99 43.48 6.27 31.02
N ASP A 100 42.62 6.25 32.04
CA ASP A 100 43.00 6.08 33.43
C ASP A 100 42.23 4.86 33.96
N GLU A 101 42.95 3.91 34.58
CA GLU A 101 42.50 2.58 35.02
C GLU A 101 41.07 2.52 35.61
N ALA A 102 40.09 1.91 34.91
CA ALA A 102 38.73 1.78 35.46
C ALA A 102 37.89 0.62 34.85
N GLY A 103 37.48 -0.32 35.70
CA GLY A 103 36.28 -1.18 35.65
C GLY A 103 35.77 -1.75 34.32
N ARG A 104 35.65 -3.08 34.23
CA ARG A 104 34.96 -3.81 33.14
C ARG A 104 33.59 -3.16 32.83
N VAL A 105 33.44 -2.59 31.64
CA VAL A 105 32.17 -2.01 31.15
C VAL A 105 31.18 -3.14 30.88
N ALA A 106 30.04 -3.12 31.58
CA ALA A 106 28.99 -4.10 31.35
C ALA A 106 28.23 -3.79 30.05
N ARG A 107 28.30 -4.69 29.07
CA ARG A 107 27.59 -4.53 27.80
C ARG A 107 26.15 -5.00 27.95
N VAL A 108 25.20 -4.11 27.66
CA VAL A 108 23.76 -4.42 27.63
C VAL A 108 23.29 -4.29 26.20
N VAL A 109 22.81 -5.39 25.61
CA VAL A 109 22.22 -5.36 24.26
C VAL A 109 20.75 -5.06 24.38
N GLU A 110 20.29 -4.04 23.68
CA GLU A 110 18.89 -3.63 23.68
C GLU A 110 18.19 -4.03 22.39
N LEU A 111 17.06 -4.70 22.55
CA LEU A 111 16.14 -5.10 21.50
C LEU A 111 14.78 -4.45 21.73
N ARG A 112 14.02 -4.23 20.65
CA ARG A 112 12.72 -3.55 20.72
C ARG A 112 11.61 -4.40 20.12
N ILE A 113 10.50 -4.50 20.84
CA ILE A 113 9.21 -5.04 20.38
C ILE A 113 8.22 -3.88 20.51
N ASP A 114 7.96 -3.13 19.45
CA ASP A 114 7.12 -1.92 19.48
C ASP A 114 5.86 -2.02 18.61
N ASP A 115 5.57 -3.20 18.07
CA ASP A 115 4.41 -3.47 17.23
C ASP A 115 3.91 -4.93 17.43
N VAL A 116 3.08 -5.41 16.51
CA VAL A 116 2.56 -6.78 16.46
C VAL A 116 3.69 -7.81 16.44
N VAL A 117 3.50 -8.87 17.21
CA VAL A 117 4.43 -10.02 17.22
C VAL A 117 4.25 -10.85 15.93
N GLU A 118 5.15 -10.62 14.98
CA GLU A 118 5.18 -11.23 13.66
C GLU A 118 6.48 -12.05 13.42
N PRO A 119 6.56 -12.90 12.38
CA PRO A 119 7.71 -13.79 12.18
C PRO A 119 9.03 -13.04 11.94
N VAL A 120 8.98 -11.88 11.27
CA VAL A 120 10.16 -11.03 11.05
C VAL A 120 10.70 -10.48 12.38
N LEU A 121 9.81 -10.18 13.33
CA LEU A 121 10.20 -9.75 14.66
C LEU A 121 10.84 -10.90 15.45
N ALA A 122 10.35 -12.13 15.29
CA ALA A 122 10.99 -13.31 15.88
C ALA A 122 12.42 -13.52 15.35
N GLU A 123 12.64 -13.39 14.03
CA GLU A 123 13.99 -13.44 13.42
C GLU A 123 14.89 -12.32 13.97
N TYR A 124 14.36 -11.10 14.13
CA TYR A 124 15.10 -9.98 14.74
C TYR A 124 15.52 -10.27 16.19
N ILE A 125 14.61 -10.77 17.03
CA ILE A 125 14.91 -11.10 18.43
C ILE A 125 15.91 -12.25 18.51
N SER A 126 15.76 -13.29 17.69
CA SER A 126 16.71 -14.40 17.61
C SER A 126 18.12 -13.91 17.29
N ASN A 127 18.27 -13.17 16.19
CA ASN A 127 19.57 -12.65 15.75
C ASN A 127 20.18 -11.69 16.79
N GLY A 128 19.33 -10.88 17.46
CA GLY A 128 19.76 -9.97 18.51
C GLY A 128 20.29 -10.70 19.76
N ILE A 129 19.65 -11.79 20.16
CA ILE A 129 20.12 -12.64 21.28
C ILE A 129 21.44 -13.34 20.90
N GLU A 130 21.55 -13.86 19.69
CA GLU A 130 22.78 -14.48 19.20
C GLU A 130 23.95 -13.48 19.15
N GLU A 131 23.70 -12.26 18.68
CA GLU A 131 24.72 -11.20 18.65
C GLU A 131 25.11 -10.75 20.06
N ALA A 132 24.16 -10.69 20.99
CA ALA A 132 24.45 -10.45 22.41
C ALA A 132 25.34 -11.55 23.01
N ALA A 133 25.11 -12.81 22.65
CA ALA A 133 25.95 -13.91 23.06
C ALA A 133 27.37 -13.81 22.49
N LYS A 134 27.51 -13.53 21.18
CA LYS A 134 28.82 -13.35 20.52
C LYS A 134 29.62 -12.19 21.08
N SER A 135 28.93 -11.12 21.47
CA SER A 135 29.53 -9.92 22.05
C SER A 135 29.71 -10.01 23.57
N GLU A 136 29.51 -11.19 24.17
CA GLU A 136 29.64 -11.44 25.62
C GLU A 136 28.87 -10.41 26.47
N ALA A 137 27.67 -10.03 26.03
CA ALA A 137 26.83 -9.09 26.75
C ALA A 137 26.46 -9.66 28.13
N SER A 138 26.38 -8.79 29.13
CA SER A 138 25.97 -9.16 30.50
C SER A 138 24.46 -9.32 30.62
N LEU A 139 23.69 -8.67 29.74
CA LEU A 139 22.23 -8.67 29.74
C LEU A 139 21.70 -8.35 28.34
N VAL A 140 20.64 -9.05 27.93
CA VAL A 140 19.74 -8.64 26.84
C VAL A 140 18.54 -7.94 27.46
N LEU A 141 18.30 -6.69 27.08
CA LEU A 141 17.14 -5.90 27.48
C LEU A 141 16.17 -5.80 26.30
N ILE A 142 15.03 -6.47 26.39
CA ILE A 142 13.94 -6.36 25.41
C ILE A 142 12.95 -5.32 25.92
N THR A 143 12.91 -4.14 25.29
CA THR A 143 11.86 -3.15 25.56
C THR A 143 10.60 -3.50 24.76
N MET A 144 9.44 -3.44 25.41
CA MET A 144 8.21 -3.98 24.85
C MET A 144 7.03 -3.02 24.96
N ASN A 145 6.36 -2.81 23.83
CA ASN A 145 5.04 -2.26 23.69
C ASN A 145 4.33 -3.04 22.56
N THR A 146 3.48 -4.00 22.90
CA THR A 146 2.80 -4.82 21.90
C THR A 146 1.35 -5.12 22.28
N PRO A 147 0.41 -5.02 21.31
CA PRO A 147 -0.95 -5.54 21.47
C PRO A 147 -1.01 -7.08 21.37
N GLY A 148 0.11 -7.75 21.05
CA GLY A 148 0.21 -9.19 20.83
C GLY A 148 0.48 -9.53 19.36
N GLY A 149 0.18 -10.77 18.96
CA GLY A 149 0.41 -11.23 17.59
C GLY A 149 0.17 -12.72 17.37
N LEU A 150 0.92 -13.31 16.43
CA LEU A 150 0.82 -14.71 16.02
C LEU A 150 1.36 -15.64 17.11
N ASP A 151 0.67 -16.76 17.36
CA ASP A 151 1.12 -17.79 18.30
C ASP A 151 2.50 -18.34 17.94
N SER A 152 2.74 -18.62 16.64
CA SER A 152 3.99 -19.18 16.17
C SER A 152 5.19 -18.28 16.45
N ALA A 153 5.09 -16.98 16.14
CA ALA A 153 6.15 -16.01 16.37
C ALA A 153 6.41 -15.79 17.87
N MET A 154 5.34 -15.77 18.67
CA MET A 154 5.45 -15.71 20.13
C MET A 154 6.21 -16.92 20.69
N ARG A 155 5.82 -18.14 20.31
CA ARG A 155 6.48 -19.37 20.77
C ARG A 155 7.93 -19.45 20.35
N GLU A 156 8.24 -18.98 19.14
CA GLU A 156 9.61 -18.87 18.64
C GLU A 156 10.45 -17.93 19.51
N ILE A 157 9.97 -16.70 19.75
CA ILE A 157 10.63 -15.73 20.66
C ILE A 157 10.86 -16.35 22.05
N ILE A 158 9.84 -16.97 22.63
CA ILE A 158 9.94 -17.61 23.95
C ILE A 158 11.00 -18.72 23.96
N GLN A 159 11.09 -19.53 22.92
CA GLN A 159 12.11 -20.56 22.81
C GLN A 159 13.52 -19.96 22.76
N HIS A 160 13.72 -18.86 22.04
CA HIS A 160 15.00 -18.16 22.00
C HIS A 160 15.35 -17.51 23.34
N ILE A 161 14.38 -16.94 24.06
CA ILE A 161 14.58 -16.42 25.42
C ILE A 161 15.01 -17.55 26.37
N ILE A 162 14.30 -18.68 26.35
CA ILE A 162 14.59 -19.83 27.23
C ILE A 162 15.97 -20.44 26.94
N ARG A 163 16.35 -20.53 25.66
CA ARG A 163 17.66 -21.08 25.24
C ARG A 163 18.80 -20.06 25.26
N SER A 164 18.52 -18.81 25.63
CA SER A 164 19.52 -17.76 25.61
C SER A 164 20.65 -18.05 26.62
N PRO A 165 21.92 -18.04 26.18
CA PRO A 165 23.07 -18.18 27.08
C PRO A 165 23.27 -16.94 27.95
N ILE A 166 22.71 -15.79 27.54
CA ILE A 166 22.78 -14.51 28.27
C ILE A 166 21.43 -14.22 28.95
N PRO A 167 21.41 -13.60 30.14
CA PRO A 167 20.17 -13.19 30.76
C PRO A 167 19.32 -12.23 29.96
N VAL A 168 18.00 -12.49 29.91
CA VAL A 168 17.03 -11.70 29.16
C VAL A 168 16.04 -11.05 30.11
N ALA A 169 16.08 -9.72 30.17
CA ALA A 169 15.08 -8.89 30.82
C ALA A 169 14.07 -8.41 29.79
N VAL A 170 12.77 -8.58 30.06
CA VAL A 170 11.70 -7.96 29.27
C VAL A 170 11.14 -6.79 30.08
N TYR A 171 11.17 -5.60 29.48
CA TYR A 171 10.74 -4.35 30.10
C TYR A 171 9.59 -3.71 29.31
N VAL A 172 8.39 -3.70 29.89
CA VAL A 172 7.21 -3.05 29.29
C VAL A 172 7.33 -1.54 29.46
N ALA A 173 7.59 -0.83 28.38
CA ALA A 173 7.95 0.59 28.39
C ALA A 173 7.80 1.23 26.99
N PRO A 174 7.68 2.56 26.90
CA PRO A 174 7.57 3.55 28.01
C PRO A 174 6.22 3.51 28.73
N SER A 175 5.99 4.39 29.70
CA SER A 175 4.67 4.60 30.31
C SER A 175 3.57 4.76 29.25
N GLY A 176 2.40 4.14 29.49
CA GLY A 176 1.31 4.04 28.51
C GLY A 176 1.46 2.87 27.52
N SER A 177 2.56 2.11 27.59
CA SER A 177 2.75 0.89 26.81
C SER A 177 2.06 -0.31 27.45
N ARG A 178 1.93 -1.37 26.66
CA ARG A 178 1.29 -2.61 27.08
C ARG A 178 2.06 -3.84 26.64
N ALA A 179 1.93 -4.93 27.40
CA ALA A 179 2.33 -6.27 27.01
C ALA A 179 1.10 -7.17 27.01
N ALA A 180 0.26 -7.02 25.98
CA ALA A 180 -0.99 -7.74 25.86
C ALA A 180 -0.85 -9.02 25.02
N SER A 181 -1.70 -10.00 25.28
CA SER A 181 -1.79 -11.25 24.51
C SER A 181 -0.45 -11.97 24.36
N ALA A 182 0.14 -12.05 23.15
CA ALA A 182 1.45 -12.67 22.97
C ALA A 182 2.56 -11.99 23.80
N GLY A 183 2.47 -10.67 24.01
CA GLY A 183 3.40 -9.92 24.85
C GLY A 183 3.40 -10.40 26.30
N PHE A 184 2.25 -10.80 26.83
CA PHE A 184 2.14 -11.34 28.19
C PHE A 184 2.91 -12.65 28.34
N PHE A 185 2.79 -13.57 27.38
CA PHE A 185 3.54 -14.83 27.40
C PHE A 185 5.05 -14.57 27.28
N ILE A 186 5.47 -13.64 26.43
CA ILE A 186 6.89 -13.28 26.28
C ILE A 186 7.42 -12.67 27.59
N LEU A 187 6.69 -11.72 28.19
CA LEU A 187 7.02 -11.12 29.48
C LEU A 187 7.18 -12.19 30.56
N LEU A 188 6.21 -13.08 30.73
CA LEU A 188 6.24 -14.12 31.76
C LEU A 188 7.23 -15.26 31.48
N SER A 189 7.76 -15.36 30.26
CA SER A 189 8.83 -16.30 29.92
C SER A 189 10.24 -15.80 30.24
N SER A 190 10.40 -14.47 30.38
CA SER A 190 11.69 -13.82 30.59
C SER A 190 12.35 -14.19 31.91
N ASP A 191 13.66 -14.00 32.01
CA ASP A 191 14.36 -14.21 33.27
C ASP A 191 14.03 -13.13 34.28
N ILE A 192 13.79 -11.91 33.78
CA ILE A 192 13.42 -10.74 34.56
C ILE A 192 12.29 -10.02 33.83
N ALA A 193 11.11 -10.00 34.45
CA ALA A 193 9.92 -9.34 33.96
C ALA A 193 9.77 -7.99 34.67
N VAL A 194 9.73 -6.90 33.91
CA VAL A 194 9.73 -5.53 34.42
C VAL A 194 8.66 -4.71 33.72
N MET A 195 8.00 -3.82 34.46
CA MET A 195 7.04 -2.88 33.90
C MET A 195 7.38 -1.44 34.29
N ALA A 196 7.10 -0.49 33.41
CA ALA A 196 7.13 0.94 33.73
C ALA A 196 5.82 1.37 34.41
N PRO A 197 5.81 2.45 35.22
CA PRO A 197 4.57 2.99 35.76
C PRO A 197 3.57 3.36 34.68
N GLY A 198 2.29 3.08 34.92
CA GLY A 198 1.20 3.32 33.96
C GLY A 198 1.27 2.42 32.72
N THR A 199 1.75 1.18 32.87
CA THR A 199 1.71 0.15 31.81
C THR A 199 0.79 -0.98 32.22
N ASP A 200 0.28 -1.73 31.24
CA ASP A 200 -0.61 -2.88 31.47
C ASP A 200 -0.11 -4.17 30.81
N THR A 201 -0.57 -5.30 31.34
CA THR A 201 -0.26 -6.63 30.80
C THR A 201 -1.41 -7.61 31.00
N GLY A 202 -1.36 -8.78 30.38
CA GLY A 202 -2.44 -9.78 30.41
C GLY A 202 -3.29 -9.75 29.14
N ALA A 203 -4.62 -9.80 29.28
CA ALA A 203 -5.58 -9.86 28.16
C ALA A 203 -5.18 -10.91 27.11
N ALA A 204 -4.95 -12.13 27.58
CA ALA A 204 -4.20 -13.15 26.85
C ALA A 204 -5.03 -14.34 26.33
N SER A 205 -6.36 -14.20 26.35
CA SER A 205 -7.26 -15.16 25.71
C SER A 205 -6.98 -15.30 24.21
N PRO A 206 -6.78 -16.54 23.70
CA PRO A 206 -6.62 -16.77 22.28
C PRO A 206 -7.87 -16.41 21.47
N LEU A 207 -7.64 -15.90 20.26
CA LEU A 207 -8.71 -15.55 19.33
C LEU A 207 -8.40 -16.21 17.98
N LEU A 208 -9.36 -16.98 17.47
CA LEU A 208 -9.31 -17.50 16.11
C LEU A 208 -9.96 -16.47 15.18
N ILE A 209 -9.29 -16.09 14.09
CA ILE A 209 -9.82 -15.11 13.13
C ILE A 209 -10.22 -15.84 11.85
N SER A 210 -11.43 -15.60 11.38
CA SER A 210 -11.92 -16.13 10.10
C SER A 210 -11.34 -15.35 8.93
N ILE A 211 -10.79 -16.05 7.94
CA ILE A 211 -10.24 -15.46 6.70
C ILE A 211 -11.36 -14.80 5.86
N LEU A 212 -12.59 -15.34 5.92
CA LEU A 212 -13.68 -14.80 5.12
C LEU A 212 -14.15 -13.43 5.61
N SER A 213 -14.16 -13.21 6.93
CA SER A 213 -14.71 -12.01 7.54
C SER A 213 -13.69 -11.10 8.22
N GLY A 214 -12.45 -11.57 8.44
CA GLY A 214 -11.46 -10.87 9.27
C GLY A 214 -11.93 -10.67 10.72
N ALA A 215 -12.95 -11.39 11.16
CA ALA A 215 -13.56 -11.27 12.48
C ALA A 215 -13.29 -12.54 13.32
N PRO A 216 -13.46 -12.48 14.65
CA PRO A 216 -13.40 -13.67 15.49
C PRO A 216 -14.30 -14.77 14.91
N ALA A 217 -13.70 -15.93 14.64
CA ALA A 217 -14.42 -17.08 14.13
C ALA A 217 -15.35 -17.61 15.23
N GLN A 218 -16.62 -17.82 14.90
CA GLN A 218 -17.49 -18.61 15.76
C GLN A 218 -17.00 -20.05 15.70
N ILE A 219 -16.40 -20.49 16.80
CA ILE A 219 -15.91 -21.86 16.99
C ILE A 219 -16.80 -22.56 18.00
N ASP A 220 -16.90 -23.88 17.87
CA ASP A 220 -17.64 -24.67 18.83
C ASP A 220 -17.00 -24.57 20.23
N GLU A 221 -17.83 -24.70 21.27
CA GLU A 221 -17.38 -24.53 22.65
C GLU A 221 -16.36 -25.59 23.08
N THR A 222 -16.34 -26.76 22.43
CA THR A 222 -15.37 -27.82 22.70
C THR A 222 -13.98 -27.44 22.18
N LEU A 223 -13.88 -26.93 20.95
CA LEU A 223 -12.66 -26.41 20.37
C LEU A 223 -12.16 -25.17 21.12
N LYS A 224 -13.06 -24.26 21.50
CA LYS A 224 -12.69 -23.10 22.34
C LYS A 224 -12.07 -23.52 23.66
N ARG A 225 -12.70 -24.46 24.37
CA ARG A 225 -12.13 -25.03 25.61
C ARG A 225 -10.79 -25.70 25.37
N LYS A 226 -10.62 -26.43 24.26
CA LYS A 226 -9.34 -27.06 23.91
C LYS A 226 -8.23 -26.02 23.70
N ILE A 227 -8.50 -24.96 22.95
CA ILE A 227 -7.54 -23.87 22.71
C ILE A 227 -7.20 -23.14 24.02
N LEU A 228 -8.19 -22.83 24.85
CA LEU A 228 -7.97 -22.21 26.16
C LEU A 228 -7.12 -23.11 27.06
N ASN A 229 -7.47 -24.40 27.17
CA ASN A 229 -6.72 -25.35 27.99
C ASN A 229 -5.27 -25.50 27.52
N GLU A 230 -5.03 -25.51 26.21
CA GLU A 230 -3.67 -25.57 25.65
C GLU A 230 -2.86 -24.30 25.98
N ALA A 231 -3.46 -23.12 25.78
CA ALA A 231 -2.80 -21.84 26.10
C ALA A 231 -2.52 -21.71 27.61
N THR A 232 -3.47 -22.08 28.45
CA THR A 232 -3.34 -22.11 29.92
C THR A 232 -2.23 -23.08 30.35
N ALA A 233 -2.22 -24.31 29.81
CA ALA A 233 -1.18 -25.29 30.12
C ALA A 233 0.21 -24.82 29.68
N TYR A 234 0.31 -24.20 28.51
CA TYR A 234 1.56 -23.62 28.04
C TYR A 234 2.04 -22.50 28.97
N LEU A 235 1.17 -21.56 29.32
CA LEU A 235 1.53 -20.46 30.22
C LEU A 235 1.94 -20.97 31.60
N ARG A 236 1.19 -21.93 32.17
CA ARG A 236 1.51 -22.61 33.43
C ARG A 236 2.92 -23.19 33.42
N SER A 237 3.32 -23.84 32.32
CA SER A 237 4.66 -24.43 32.20
C SER A 237 5.78 -23.39 32.28
N LEU A 238 5.53 -22.18 31.76
CA LEU A 238 6.48 -21.06 31.80
C LEU A 238 6.51 -20.43 33.20
N THR A 239 5.34 -20.10 33.76
CA THR A 239 5.23 -19.37 35.03
C THR A 239 5.68 -20.22 36.21
N SER A 240 5.32 -21.50 36.24
CA SER A 240 5.75 -22.43 37.29
C SER A 240 7.27 -22.55 37.36
N LYS A 241 7.93 -22.66 36.19
CA LYS A 241 9.39 -22.76 36.12
C LYS A 241 10.08 -21.45 36.51
N ARG A 242 9.41 -20.32 36.30
CA ARG A 242 9.89 -18.97 36.65
C ARG A 242 9.53 -18.53 38.07
N GLY A 243 8.79 -19.33 38.84
CA GLY A 243 8.34 -18.96 40.18
C GLY A 243 7.28 -17.83 40.20
N ARG A 244 6.59 -17.61 39.08
CA ARG A 244 5.54 -16.60 38.94
C ARG A 244 4.18 -17.16 39.32
N ASN A 245 3.24 -16.30 39.70
CA ASN A 245 1.91 -16.71 40.13
C ASN A 245 1.11 -17.35 38.98
N VAL A 246 0.98 -18.67 39.04
CA VAL A 246 0.32 -19.49 38.04
C VAL A 246 -1.18 -19.14 37.96
N GLU A 247 -1.88 -19.13 39.09
CA GLU A 247 -3.32 -18.92 39.14
C GLU A 247 -3.72 -17.57 38.54
N LEU A 248 -2.97 -16.51 38.87
CA LEU A 248 -3.24 -15.19 38.35
C LEU A 248 -2.93 -15.08 36.85
N ALA A 249 -1.86 -15.75 36.39
CA ALA A 249 -1.52 -15.81 34.98
C ALA A 249 -2.57 -16.56 34.15
N GLU A 250 -3.16 -17.62 34.68
CA GLU A 250 -4.23 -18.38 34.02
C GLU A 250 -5.49 -17.53 33.82
N LYS A 251 -5.85 -16.67 34.78
CA LYS A 251 -6.98 -15.75 34.64
C LYS A 251 -6.84 -14.78 33.48
N ALA A 252 -5.62 -14.38 33.12
CA ALA A 252 -5.39 -13.57 31.92
C ALA A 252 -5.76 -14.32 30.63
N VAL A 253 -5.69 -15.66 30.63
CA VAL A 253 -6.04 -16.50 29.48
C VAL A 253 -7.51 -16.91 29.50
N THR A 254 -8.04 -17.33 30.65
CA THR A 254 -9.41 -17.85 30.77
C THR A 254 -10.47 -16.75 30.85
N GLU A 255 -10.17 -15.65 31.53
CA GLU A 255 -11.10 -14.53 31.80
C GLU A 255 -10.73 -13.26 31.02
N ALA A 256 -9.69 -13.31 30.18
CA ALA A 256 -9.11 -12.15 29.49
C ALA A 256 -8.70 -11.01 30.44
N LYS A 257 -8.38 -11.32 31.70
CA LYS A 257 -8.02 -10.32 32.71
C LYS A 257 -6.76 -9.55 32.32
N ALA A 258 -6.79 -8.23 32.47
CA ALA A 258 -5.62 -7.35 32.38
C ALA A 258 -5.19 -6.91 33.78
N PHE A 259 -3.91 -6.56 33.91
CA PHE A 259 -3.27 -6.13 35.15
C PHE A 259 -2.48 -4.86 34.90
N SER A 260 -2.64 -3.88 35.79
CA SER A 260 -1.71 -2.76 35.91
C SER A 260 -0.34 -3.23 36.41
N GLU A 261 0.69 -2.39 36.30
CA GLU A 261 2.03 -2.70 36.80
C GLU A 261 2.04 -3.04 38.29
N LYS A 262 1.15 -2.40 39.08
CA LYS A 262 1.04 -2.62 40.53
C LYS A 262 0.40 -3.96 40.85
N GLU A 263 -0.73 -4.27 40.23
CA GLU A 263 -1.40 -5.56 40.39
C GLU A 263 -0.51 -6.71 39.92
N ALA A 264 0.24 -6.50 38.85
CA ALA A 264 1.20 -7.48 38.34
C ALA A 264 2.36 -7.73 39.31
N LEU A 265 2.87 -6.68 39.98
CA LEU A 265 3.94 -6.82 40.97
C LEU A 265 3.43 -7.48 42.26
N GLU A 266 2.32 -6.97 42.82
CA GLU A 266 1.68 -7.52 44.03
C GLU A 266 1.27 -8.98 43.82
N GLY A 267 0.76 -9.30 42.63
CA GLY A 267 0.40 -10.64 42.21
C GLY A 267 1.57 -11.55 41.88
N ARG A 268 2.82 -11.10 41.94
CA ARG A 268 4.04 -11.85 41.55
C ARG A 268 4.00 -12.38 40.10
N LEU A 269 3.45 -11.60 39.19
CA LEU A 269 3.56 -11.83 37.74
C LEU A 269 4.87 -11.23 37.20
N ILE A 270 5.30 -10.11 37.75
CA ILE A 270 6.55 -9.43 37.40
C ILE A 270 7.49 -9.34 38.60
N ASP A 271 8.76 -9.05 38.32
CA ASP A 271 9.82 -9.01 39.33
C ASP A 271 10.00 -7.61 39.94
N MET A 272 9.76 -6.55 39.16
CA MET A 272 9.89 -5.16 39.63
C MET A 272 9.24 -4.13 38.70
N ILE A 273 9.12 -2.91 39.21
CA ILE A 273 8.72 -1.71 38.46
C ILE A 273 9.92 -0.76 38.37
N ALA A 274 10.18 -0.22 37.19
CA ALA A 274 11.26 0.75 36.96
C ALA A 274 10.79 1.87 36.02
N ARG A 275 11.14 3.14 36.29
CA ARG A 275 10.68 4.30 35.50
C ARG A 275 11.47 4.49 34.22
N SER A 276 12.73 4.05 34.21
CA SER A 276 13.59 4.11 33.04
C SER A 276 14.53 2.90 32.97
N PRO A 277 15.12 2.63 31.79
CA PRO A 277 16.13 1.58 31.67
C PRO A 277 17.35 1.81 32.58
N GLU A 278 17.73 3.06 32.84
CA GLU A 278 18.86 3.40 33.73
C GLU A 278 18.56 2.99 35.17
N GLU A 279 17.35 3.30 35.65
CA GLU A 279 16.89 2.85 36.97
C GLU A 279 16.82 1.33 37.05
N LEU A 280 16.31 0.68 36.00
CA LEU A 280 16.25 -0.78 35.92
C LEU A 280 17.65 -1.41 36.05
N LEU A 281 18.61 -0.95 35.26
CA LEU A 281 19.97 -1.51 35.29
C LEU A 281 20.65 -1.28 36.63
N ALA A 282 20.40 -0.14 37.28
CA ALA A 282 20.89 0.12 38.63
C ALA A 282 20.29 -0.84 39.67
N GLN A 283 18.99 -1.14 39.59
CA GLN A 283 18.32 -2.08 40.49
C GLN A 283 18.72 -3.54 40.25
N LEU A 284 19.15 -3.89 39.03
CA LEU A 284 19.59 -5.23 38.65
C LEU A 284 21.06 -5.51 38.97
N ASN A 285 21.88 -4.47 39.10
CA ASN A 285 23.29 -4.63 39.40
C ASN A 285 23.51 -5.42 40.71
N GLY A 286 24.32 -6.48 40.66
CA GLY A 286 24.62 -7.36 41.79
C GLY A 286 23.54 -8.40 42.10
N ARG A 287 22.40 -8.42 41.39
CA ARG A 287 21.36 -9.45 41.62
C ARG A 287 21.76 -10.80 41.05
N LYS A 288 21.37 -11.86 41.75
CA LYS A 288 21.43 -13.24 41.28
C LYS A 288 20.15 -13.59 40.51
N ILE A 289 20.30 -14.03 39.27
CA ILE A 289 19.20 -14.38 38.37
C ILE A 289 19.24 -15.87 38.10
N THR A 290 18.11 -16.54 38.35
CA THR A 290 17.94 -17.97 38.03
C THR A 290 17.52 -18.12 36.57
N ARG A 291 18.35 -18.78 35.78
CA ARG A 291 18.11 -19.13 34.38
C ARG A 291 17.03 -20.23 34.28
N PHE A 292 16.47 -20.42 33.09
CA PHE A 292 15.43 -21.44 32.88
C PHE A 292 15.94 -22.88 33.09
N ASP A 293 17.23 -23.14 32.85
CA ASP A 293 17.89 -24.41 33.12
C ASP A 293 18.21 -24.66 34.61
N GLY A 294 17.97 -23.66 35.47
CA GLY A 294 18.25 -23.70 36.91
C GLY A 294 19.62 -23.18 37.32
N SER A 295 20.51 -22.86 36.36
CA SER A 295 21.77 -22.19 36.67
C SER A 295 21.51 -20.78 37.21
N THR A 296 22.44 -20.25 38.00
CA THR A 296 22.32 -18.90 38.58
C THR A 296 23.46 -18.03 38.07
N VAL A 297 23.12 -16.83 37.58
CA VAL A 297 24.08 -15.84 37.09
C VAL A 297 23.95 -14.57 37.92
N THR A 298 25.06 -14.06 38.46
CA THR A 298 25.08 -12.74 39.11
C THR A 298 25.32 -11.68 38.04
N LEU A 299 24.43 -10.68 37.96
CA LEU A 299 24.57 -9.59 37.02
C LEU A 299 25.60 -8.57 37.53
N ASP A 300 26.68 -8.36 36.78
CA ASP A 300 27.58 -7.22 36.97
C ASP A 300 27.24 -6.17 35.91
N LEU A 301 26.55 -5.11 36.34
CA LEU A 301 26.05 -4.03 35.49
C LEU A 301 26.67 -2.68 35.85
N ARG A 302 27.93 -2.68 36.36
CA ARG A 302 28.66 -1.44 36.63
C ARG A 302 28.99 -0.72 35.31
N ASN A 303 28.74 0.58 35.28
CA ASN A 303 28.93 1.45 34.11
C ASN A 303 28.35 0.84 32.82
N PRO A 304 27.03 0.57 32.76
CA PRO A 304 26.46 -0.19 31.68
C PRO A 304 26.50 0.60 30.37
N SER A 305 27.03 -0.02 29.31
CA SER A 305 26.96 0.50 27.95
C SER A 305 25.82 -0.19 27.20
N ARG A 306 24.75 0.57 26.91
CA ARG A 306 23.60 0.10 26.14
C ARG A 306 23.89 0.22 24.65
N THR A 307 23.87 -0.91 23.96
CA THR A 307 23.97 -0.97 22.50
C THR A 307 22.66 -1.48 21.93
N ALA A 308 21.90 -0.60 21.27
CA ALA A 308 20.68 -1.00 20.59
C ALA A 308 21.02 -1.70 19.27
N ILE A 309 20.51 -2.92 19.09
CA ILE A 309 20.57 -3.60 17.79
C ILE A 309 19.33 -3.18 17.01
N GLU A 310 19.52 -2.51 15.88
CA GLU A 310 18.42 -2.20 14.97
C GLU A 310 18.14 -3.37 14.02
N MET A 311 16.89 -3.43 13.52
CA MET A 311 16.55 -4.31 12.42
C MET A 311 17.42 -4.03 11.20
N THR A 312 17.92 -5.10 10.57
CA THR A 312 18.62 -5.03 9.28
C THR A 312 17.72 -4.45 8.19
N SER A 313 18.30 -3.91 7.11
CA SER A 313 17.52 -3.38 5.98
C SER A 313 16.56 -4.42 5.38
N ARG A 314 16.95 -5.69 5.36
CA ARG A 314 16.09 -6.81 4.93
C ARG A 314 14.88 -6.96 5.87
N GLN A 315 15.11 -7.02 7.18
CA GLN A 315 14.02 -7.15 8.17
C GLN A 315 13.10 -5.94 8.13
N ARG A 316 13.65 -4.72 8.06
CA ARG A 316 12.88 -3.48 7.94
C ARG A 316 12.02 -3.44 6.68
N LEU A 317 12.53 -3.94 5.56
CA LEU A 317 11.78 -4.04 4.31
C LEU A 317 10.65 -5.09 4.43
N LEU A 318 10.95 -6.25 5.02
CA LEU A 318 9.96 -7.32 5.19
C LEU A 318 8.83 -6.90 6.15
N SER A 319 9.15 -6.28 7.29
CA SER A 319 8.14 -5.78 8.24
C SER A 319 7.28 -4.66 7.63
N TYR A 320 7.88 -3.81 6.78
CA TYR A 320 7.12 -2.80 6.04
C TYR A 320 6.02 -3.39 5.16
N PHE A 321 6.30 -4.49 4.45
CA PHE A 321 5.30 -5.15 3.60
C PHE A 321 4.19 -5.87 4.36
N VAL A 322 4.40 -6.15 5.65
CA VAL A 322 3.38 -6.78 6.52
C VAL A 322 2.45 -5.73 7.13
N ARG A 323 2.60 -4.43 6.80
CA ARG A 323 1.68 -3.39 7.26
C ARG A 323 0.37 -3.36 6.45
N PRO A 324 -0.81 -3.20 7.10
CA PRO A 324 -2.10 -3.09 6.41
C PRO A 324 -2.16 -1.97 5.37
N ASP A 325 -1.56 -0.82 5.67
CA ASP A 325 -1.50 0.34 4.76
C ASP A 325 -0.77 -0.01 3.45
N VAL A 326 0.35 -0.72 3.57
CA VAL A 326 1.19 -1.10 2.42
C VAL A 326 0.49 -2.18 1.60
N LEU A 327 -0.15 -3.15 2.27
CA LEU A 327 -0.97 -4.16 1.60
C LEU A 327 -2.08 -3.51 0.74
N PHE A 328 -2.78 -2.50 1.27
CA PHE A 328 -3.82 -1.77 0.54
C PHE A 328 -3.28 -1.10 -0.72
N ILE A 329 -2.15 -0.40 -0.61
CA ILE A 329 -1.50 0.27 -1.74
C ILE A 329 -1.02 -0.75 -2.78
N LEU A 330 -0.40 -1.85 -2.34
CA LEU A 330 0.07 -2.93 -3.23
C LEU A 330 -1.07 -3.59 -4.00
N LEU A 331 -2.24 -3.79 -3.38
CA LEU A 331 -3.42 -4.33 -4.06
C LEU A 331 -3.89 -3.40 -5.20
N ILE A 332 -4.00 -2.10 -4.92
CA ILE A 332 -4.42 -1.11 -5.92
C ILE A 332 -3.41 -1.04 -7.07
N LEU A 333 -2.12 -0.91 -6.76
CA LEU A 333 -1.05 -0.86 -7.76
C LEU A 333 -0.96 -2.16 -8.56
N GLY A 334 -1.17 -3.31 -7.92
CA GLY A 334 -1.19 -4.61 -8.56
C GLY A 334 -2.27 -4.70 -9.64
N ILE A 335 -3.50 -4.36 -9.28
CA ILE A 335 -4.65 -4.41 -10.19
C ILE A 335 -4.50 -3.37 -11.31
N LEU A 336 -4.08 -2.15 -11.00
CA LEU A 336 -3.91 -1.09 -12.00
C LEU A 336 -2.74 -1.37 -12.96
N GLY A 337 -1.63 -1.90 -12.48
CA GLY A 337 -0.48 -2.25 -13.31
C GLY A 337 -0.80 -3.34 -14.32
N LEU A 338 -1.51 -4.39 -13.88
CA LEU A 338 -2.02 -5.43 -14.78
C LEU A 338 -3.03 -4.85 -15.79
N TYR A 339 -3.98 -4.03 -15.35
CA TYR A 339 -4.93 -3.38 -16.25
C TYR A 339 -4.24 -2.52 -17.33
N ALA A 340 -3.20 -1.77 -16.97
CA ALA A 340 -2.44 -0.95 -17.90
C ALA A 340 -1.72 -1.79 -18.97
N GLU A 341 -1.11 -2.92 -18.59
CA GLU A 341 -0.49 -3.85 -19.55
C GLU A 341 -1.53 -4.50 -20.47
N PHE A 342 -2.68 -4.94 -19.93
CA PHE A 342 -3.75 -5.55 -20.73
C PHE A 342 -4.36 -4.59 -21.76
N THR A 343 -4.46 -3.30 -21.45
CA THR A 343 -5.02 -2.31 -22.36
C THR A 343 -4.04 -1.79 -23.40
N HIS A 344 -2.74 -1.82 -23.08
CA HIS A 344 -1.68 -1.33 -23.96
C HIS A 344 -0.59 -2.41 -24.11
N PRO A 345 -0.83 -3.41 -24.98
CA PRO A 345 0.15 -4.45 -25.24
C PRO A 345 1.50 -3.84 -25.65
N GLY A 346 2.57 -4.26 -24.99
CA GLY A 346 3.94 -3.76 -25.23
C GLY A 346 4.48 -2.83 -24.14
N MET A 347 3.63 -2.30 -23.24
CA MET A 347 4.06 -1.64 -22.00
C MET A 347 4.35 -2.68 -20.92
N VAL A 348 5.37 -3.52 -21.12
CA VAL A 348 5.75 -4.62 -20.18
C VAL A 348 6.02 -4.10 -18.75
N PHE A 349 6.45 -2.85 -18.61
CA PHE A 349 6.85 -2.24 -17.35
C PHE A 349 5.73 -2.18 -16.28
N PRO A 350 4.56 -1.54 -16.52
CA PRO A 350 3.45 -1.53 -15.55
C PRO A 350 2.94 -2.93 -15.22
N GLY A 351 3.00 -3.86 -16.18
CA GLY A 351 2.67 -5.26 -16.00
C GLY A 351 3.53 -5.96 -14.96
N VAL A 352 4.85 -5.87 -15.13
CA VAL A 352 5.83 -6.45 -14.19
C VAL A 352 5.69 -5.82 -12.80
N ILE A 353 5.56 -4.50 -12.70
CA ILE A 353 5.36 -3.82 -11.41
C ILE A 353 4.05 -4.29 -10.77
N GLY A 354 2.97 -4.35 -11.54
CA GLY A 354 1.66 -4.81 -11.06
C GLY A 354 1.72 -6.26 -10.57
N GLY A 355 2.35 -7.15 -11.34
CA GLY A 355 2.54 -8.55 -10.97
C GLY A 355 3.34 -8.72 -9.68
N ILE A 356 4.47 -8.02 -9.53
CA ILE A 356 5.28 -8.06 -8.31
C ILE A 356 4.49 -7.50 -7.12
N ALA A 357 3.81 -6.36 -7.30
CA ALA A 357 3.00 -5.75 -6.25
C ALA A 357 1.88 -6.69 -5.78
N LEU A 358 1.21 -7.39 -6.71
CA LEU A 358 0.15 -8.34 -6.39
C LEU A 358 0.70 -9.59 -5.68
N LEU A 359 1.87 -10.10 -6.08
CA LEU A 359 2.53 -11.22 -5.38
C LEU A 359 2.94 -10.85 -3.95
N LEU A 360 3.47 -9.64 -3.74
CA LEU A 360 3.79 -9.13 -2.40
C LEU A 360 2.53 -8.91 -1.56
N ALA A 361 1.46 -8.38 -2.17
CA ALA A 361 0.16 -8.28 -1.51
C ALA A 361 -0.35 -9.67 -1.08
N LEU A 362 -0.30 -10.67 -1.96
CA LEU A 362 -0.68 -12.06 -1.66
C LEU A 362 0.12 -12.64 -0.48
N TYR A 363 1.42 -12.35 -0.39
CA TYR A 363 2.23 -12.70 0.77
C TYR A 363 1.74 -12.00 2.05
N GLY A 364 1.52 -10.69 2.00
CA GLY A 364 0.98 -9.92 3.12
C GLY A 364 -0.38 -10.46 3.60
N MET A 365 -1.26 -10.88 2.67
CA MET A 365 -2.55 -11.47 3.01
C MET A 365 -2.45 -12.83 3.73
N ARG A 366 -1.32 -13.55 3.62
CA ARG A 366 -1.11 -14.77 4.41
C ARG A 366 -0.74 -14.47 5.87
N VAL A 367 -0.07 -13.35 6.10
CA VAL A 367 0.42 -12.97 7.44
C VAL A 367 -0.65 -12.19 8.19
N LEU A 368 -1.38 -11.32 7.49
CA LEU A 368 -2.43 -10.47 8.04
C LEU A 368 -3.82 -11.15 8.03
N PRO A 369 -4.69 -10.86 9.00
CA PRO A 369 -6.09 -11.31 9.00
C PRO A 369 -6.92 -10.53 7.98
N VAL A 370 -6.71 -10.81 6.70
CA VAL A 370 -7.36 -10.10 5.60
C VAL A 370 -8.79 -10.59 5.41
N ASN A 371 -9.72 -9.64 5.27
CA ASN A 371 -11.11 -9.92 4.93
C ASN A 371 -11.28 -9.94 3.40
N ALA A 372 -11.74 -11.09 2.88
CA ALA A 372 -12.01 -11.25 1.45
C ALA A 372 -12.99 -10.19 0.90
N THR A 373 -13.96 -9.75 1.70
CA THR A 373 -14.91 -8.68 1.32
C THR A 373 -14.18 -7.37 1.02
N GLY A 374 -13.18 -7.01 1.82
CA GLY A 374 -12.39 -5.80 1.61
C GLY A 374 -11.59 -5.86 0.31
N VAL A 375 -10.98 -7.02 0.03
CA VAL A 375 -10.28 -7.27 -1.25
C VAL A 375 -11.22 -7.15 -2.44
N LEU A 376 -12.40 -7.78 -2.35
CA LEU A 376 -13.41 -7.72 -3.42
C LEU A 376 -13.94 -6.30 -3.64
N LEU A 377 -14.16 -5.52 -2.58
CA LEU A 377 -14.56 -4.12 -2.66
C LEU A 377 -13.49 -3.24 -3.31
N ILE A 378 -12.21 -3.48 -3.03
CA ILE A 378 -11.09 -2.78 -3.69
C ILE A 378 -11.04 -3.16 -5.18
N ALA A 379 -11.16 -4.44 -5.50
CA ALA A 379 -11.19 -4.90 -6.88
C ALA A 379 -12.38 -4.30 -7.64
N LEU A 380 -13.56 -4.27 -7.01
CA LEU A 380 -14.76 -3.62 -7.53
C LEU A 380 -14.54 -2.12 -7.72
N ALA A 381 -13.93 -1.43 -6.77
CA ALA A 381 -13.65 -0.01 -6.88
C ALA A 381 -12.75 0.32 -8.09
N VAL A 382 -11.66 -0.43 -8.24
CA VAL A 382 -10.75 -0.27 -9.39
C VAL A 382 -11.50 -0.57 -10.70
N LEU A 383 -12.32 -1.62 -10.73
CA LEU A 383 -13.18 -1.93 -11.88
C LEU A 383 -14.15 -0.79 -12.20
N LEU A 384 -14.82 -0.21 -11.21
CA LEU A 384 -15.75 0.90 -11.39
C LEU A 384 -15.05 2.16 -11.93
N PHE A 385 -13.84 2.47 -11.45
CA PHE A 385 -13.03 3.56 -11.99
C PHE A 385 -12.61 3.30 -13.45
N ILE A 386 -12.24 2.06 -13.77
CA ILE A 386 -11.93 1.65 -15.15
C ILE A 386 -13.17 1.81 -16.05
N LEU A 387 -14.34 1.36 -15.58
CA LEU A 387 -15.58 1.45 -16.33
C LEU A 387 -16.03 2.89 -16.53
N GLU A 388 -15.90 3.78 -15.52
CA GLU A 388 -16.17 5.22 -15.68
C GLU A 388 -15.24 5.86 -16.72
N ALA A 389 -13.99 5.40 -16.82
CA ALA A 389 -13.03 5.92 -17.79
C ALA A 389 -13.33 5.44 -19.23
N LYS A 390 -13.92 4.25 -19.40
CA LYS A 390 -14.30 3.70 -20.72
C LYS A 390 -15.70 4.10 -21.15
N TYR A 391 -16.64 4.09 -20.22
CA TYR A 391 -18.04 4.39 -20.43
C TYR A 391 -18.36 5.68 -19.70
N THR A 392 -18.83 6.68 -20.45
CA THR A 392 -19.23 7.97 -19.89
C THR A 392 -20.52 7.78 -19.07
N SER A 393 -20.41 7.34 -17.82
CA SER A 393 -21.52 7.07 -16.89
C SER A 393 -21.89 8.27 -16.02
N HIS A 394 -21.42 9.47 -16.39
CA HIS A 394 -21.70 10.73 -15.71
C HIS A 394 -21.44 10.63 -14.20
N GLY A 395 -20.34 9.96 -13.82
CA GLY A 395 -19.78 10.01 -12.47
C GLY A 395 -20.41 9.05 -11.48
N VAL A 396 -21.47 8.33 -11.88
CA VAL A 396 -22.16 7.37 -11.01
C VAL A 396 -21.23 6.21 -10.66
N LEU A 397 -20.51 5.66 -11.65
CA LEU A 397 -19.54 4.59 -11.40
C LEU A 397 -18.33 5.12 -10.62
N GLY A 398 -17.91 6.36 -10.88
CA GLY A 398 -16.88 7.05 -10.11
C GLY A 398 -17.20 7.19 -8.62
N ILE A 399 -18.40 7.66 -8.27
CA ILE A 399 -18.86 7.77 -6.87
C ILE A 399 -18.96 6.38 -6.23
N GLY A 400 -19.52 5.41 -6.95
CA GLY A 400 -19.55 4.01 -6.50
C GLY A 400 -18.17 3.45 -6.23
N GLY A 401 -17.19 3.77 -7.09
CA GLY A 401 -15.79 3.39 -6.93
C GLY A 401 -15.15 4.00 -5.69
N VAL A 402 -15.39 5.29 -5.42
CA VAL A 402 -14.91 5.97 -4.20
C VAL A 402 -15.46 5.31 -2.93
N VAL A 403 -16.78 5.07 -2.90
CA VAL A 403 -17.42 4.43 -1.74
C VAL A 403 -16.91 3.01 -1.55
N ALA A 404 -16.84 2.21 -2.63
CA ALA A 404 -16.32 0.85 -2.60
C ALA A 404 -14.85 0.81 -2.15
N MET A 405 -14.01 1.76 -2.60
CA MET A 405 -12.60 1.84 -2.21
C MET A 405 -12.45 2.16 -0.73
N LEU A 406 -13.21 3.13 -0.22
CA LEU A 406 -13.16 3.52 1.18
C LEU A 406 -13.65 2.39 2.10
N LEU A 407 -14.79 1.79 1.78
CA LEU A 407 -15.31 0.63 2.52
C LEU A 407 -14.36 -0.56 2.42
N GLY A 408 -13.79 -0.80 1.23
CA GLY A 408 -12.79 -1.83 0.99
C GLY A 408 -11.55 -1.66 1.86
N ALA A 409 -10.98 -0.45 1.92
CA ALA A 409 -9.83 -0.12 2.76
C ALA A 409 -10.12 -0.32 4.25
N LEU A 410 -11.26 0.18 4.73
CA LEU A 410 -11.68 0.06 6.14
C LEU A 410 -12.00 -1.39 6.55
N MET A 411 -12.40 -2.22 5.58
CA MET A 411 -12.70 -3.64 5.82
C MET A 411 -11.52 -4.56 5.53
N LEU A 412 -10.48 -4.11 4.81
CA LEU A 412 -9.41 -4.94 4.27
C LEU A 412 -8.71 -5.76 5.35
N VAL A 413 -8.29 -5.11 6.43
CA VAL A 413 -7.70 -5.76 7.60
C VAL A 413 -8.54 -5.36 8.80
N ARG A 414 -9.09 -6.36 9.48
CA ARG A 414 -9.72 -6.18 10.79
C ARG A 414 -8.96 -7.03 11.79
N SER A 415 -8.30 -6.37 12.72
CA SER A 415 -7.70 -7.05 13.87
C SER A 415 -8.39 -6.54 15.13
N PRO A 416 -9.15 -7.41 15.83
CA PRO A 416 -9.76 -7.07 17.12
C PRO A 416 -8.73 -6.69 18.20
N LEU A 417 -7.48 -7.11 18.03
CA LEU A 417 -6.40 -6.98 19.03
C LEU A 417 -5.61 -5.67 18.89
N THR A 418 -5.42 -5.20 17.67
CA THR A 418 -4.57 -4.01 17.40
C THR A 418 -5.38 -2.72 17.29
N GLY A 419 -6.71 -2.81 17.12
CA GLY A 419 -7.53 -1.68 16.69
C GLY A 419 -7.13 -1.13 15.31
N GLY A 420 -6.24 -1.83 14.59
CA GLY A 420 -5.54 -1.34 13.42
C GLY A 420 -5.91 -2.13 12.17
N GLY A 421 -6.58 -1.45 11.24
CA GLY A 421 -6.70 -1.81 9.83
C GLY A 421 -5.88 -0.84 8.98
N VAL A 422 -6.30 -0.61 7.73
CA VAL A 422 -5.77 0.52 6.95
C VAL A 422 -6.08 1.80 7.71
N SER A 423 -5.07 2.61 7.98
CA SER A 423 -5.24 3.89 8.66
C SER A 423 -6.16 4.79 7.84
N LEU A 424 -7.09 5.48 8.51
CA LEU A 424 -8.06 6.35 7.83
C LEU A 424 -7.36 7.42 6.99
N GLY A 425 -6.21 7.92 7.46
CA GLY A 425 -5.37 8.85 6.72
C GLY A 425 -4.85 8.29 5.39
N VAL A 426 -4.36 7.04 5.37
CA VAL A 426 -3.93 6.38 4.12
C VAL A 426 -5.13 6.05 3.23
N ALA A 427 -6.22 5.54 3.81
CA ALA A 427 -7.43 5.23 3.05
C ALA A 427 -7.97 6.47 2.32
N LEU A 428 -8.11 7.60 3.01
CA LEU A 428 -8.51 8.88 2.41
C LEU A 428 -7.43 9.44 1.47
N GLY A 429 -6.16 9.35 1.86
CA GLY A 429 -5.04 9.84 1.07
C GLY A 429 -4.90 9.16 -0.29
N VAL A 430 -5.29 7.89 -0.40
CA VAL A 430 -5.35 7.17 -1.68
C VAL A 430 -6.70 7.41 -2.38
N THR A 431 -7.82 7.37 -1.66
CA THR A 431 -9.16 7.45 -2.27
C THR A 431 -9.50 8.84 -2.81
N LEU A 432 -9.15 9.93 -2.09
CA LEU A 432 -9.49 11.30 -2.48
C LEU A 432 -8.86 11.71 -3.82
N PRO A 433 -7.59 11.37 -4.11
CA PRO A 433 -7.02 11.60 -5.42
C PRO A 433 -7.80 10.91 -6.57
N PHE A 434 -8.29 9.67 -6.39
CA PHE A 434 -9.16 9.01 -7.39
C PHE A 434 -10.50 9.75 -7.54
N ALA A 435 -11.09 10.22 -6.43
CA ALA A 435 -12.31 11.02 -6.46
C ALA A 435 -12.09 12.34 -7.21
N GLY A 436 -10.98 13.03 -6.92
CA GLY A 436 -10.59 14.28 -7.58
C GLY A 436 -10.37 14.11 -9.08
N LEU A 437 -9.68 13.04 -9.49
CA LEU A 437 -9.51 12.70 -10.90
C LEU A 437 -10.87 12.46 -11.58
N THR A 438 -11.77 11.73 -10.94
CA THR A 438 -13.11 11.47 -11.46
C THR A 438 -13.91 12.78 -11.63
N ILE A 439 -13.89 13.66 -10.63
CA ILE A 439 -14.54 14.98 -10.69
C ILE A 439 -13.91 15.86 -11.79
N PHE A 440 -12.59 15.78 -11.97
CA PHE A 440 -11.90 16.53 -13.00
C PHE A 440 -12.30 16.06 -14.41
N LEU A 441 -12.29 14.75 -14.67
CA LEU A 441 -12.72 14.17 -15.94
C LEU A 441 -14.20 14.50 -16.23
N MET A 442 -15.06 14.44 -15.21
CA MET A 442 -16.45 14.89 -15.31
C MET A 442 -16.56 16.35 -15.79
N ARG A 443 -15.78 17.24 -15.17
CA ARG A 443 -15.81 18.66 -15.50
C ARG A 443 -15.38 18.91 -16.95
N LEU A 444 -14.42 18.13 -17.45
CA LEU A 444 -14.02 18.19 -18.86
C LEU A 444 -15.14 17.74 -19.80
N VAL A 445 -15.83 16.63 -19.48
CA VAL A 445 -16.96 16.14 -20.28
C VAL A 445 -18.11 17.15 -20.31
N LEU A 446 -18.49 17.69 -19.15
CA LEU A 446 -19.55 18.71 -19.06
C LEU A 446 -19.18 19.98 -19.83
N ARG A 447 -17.91 20.41 -19.76
CA ARG A 447 -17.41 21.56 -20.51
C ARG A 447 -17.39 21.30 -22.03
N SER A 448 -17.09 20.07 -22.44
CA SER A 448 -17.13 19.67 -23.86
C SER A 448 -18.54 19.65 -24.43
N ARG A 449 -19.58 19.44 -23.62
CA ARG A 449 -20.98 19.51 -24.07
C ARG A 449 -21.45 20.93 -24.41
N GLY A 450 -20.75 21.95 -23.91
CA GLY A 450 -20.99 23.34 -24.29
C GLY A 450 -20.44 23.72 -25.67
N TRP A 451 -19.65 22.86 -26.29
CA TRP A 451 -19.21 23.07 -27.68
C TRP A 451 -20.34 22.63 -28.59
N LYS A 452 -21.07 23.60 -29.15
CA LYS A 452 -22.04 23.36 -30.22
C LYS A 452 -21.33 22.55 -31.31
N GLN A 453 -21.87 21.38 -31.63
CA GLN A 453 -21.41 20.58 -32.77
C GLN A 453 -21.74 21.34 -34.05
N ALA A 454 -20.84 22.21 -34.49
CA ALA A 454 -20.90 22.83 -35.81
C ALA A 454 -20.35 21.82 -36.83
N ALA A 455 -21.11 20.76 -37.09
CA ALA A 455 -20.83 19.81 -38.15
C ALA A 455 -22.16 19.26 -38.68
N GLY A 456 -22.69 19.87 -39.74
CA GLY A 456 -23.92 19.45 -40.39
C GLY A 456 -24.57 20.54 -41.24
N ALA A 457 -25.60 20.16 -42.01
CA ALA A 457 -26.35 21.00 -42.95
C ALA A 457 -26.85 22.34 -42.35
N GLU A 458 -27.00 22.43 -41.03
CA GLU A 458 -27.39 23.65 -40.31
C GLU A 458 -26.35 24.78 -40.41
N GLN A 459 -25.06 24.47 -40.59
CA GLN A 459 -24.02 25.49 -40.78
C GLN A 459 -24.02 26.08 -42.20
N LEU A 460 -24.58 25.34 -43.17
CA LEU A 460 -24.72 25.82 -44.54
C LEU A 460 -25.88 26.82 -44.65
N ILE A 461 -26.93 26.70 -43.85
CA ILE A 461 -28.07 27.63 -43.87
C ILE A 461 -27.62 29.00 -43.35
N GLY A 462 -27.75 30.02 -44.20
CA GLY A 462 -27.28 31.38 -43.94
C GLY A 462 -25.84 31.65 -44.41
N ALA A 463 -25.09 30.63 -44.83
CA ALA A 463 -23.75 30.82 -45.38
C ALA A 463 -23.81 31.50 -46.75
N GLU A 464 -22.82 32.37 -47.01
CA GLU A 464 -22.65 33.03 -48.30
C GLU A 464 -21.65 32.26 -49.17
N GLY A 465 -21.90 32.23 -50.48
CA GLY A 465 -21.03 31.60 -51.45
C GLY A 465 -21.12 32.23 -52.82
N GLU A 466 -20.32 31.73 -53.74
CA GLU A 466 -20.21 32.29 -55.09
C GLU A 466 -20.69 31.27 -56.14
N VAL A 467 -21.51 31.74 -57.08
CA VAL A 467 -22.01 30.89 -58.18
C VAL A 467 -20.89 30.62 -59.18
N THR A 468 -20.42 29.37 -59.25
CA THR A 468 -19.36 28.96 -60.20
C THR A 468 -19.91 28.51 -61.55
N GLN A 469 -21.15 28.02 -61.57
CA GLN A 469 -21.92 27.71 -62.78
C GLN A 469 -23.30 28.34 -62.65
N ALA A 470 -23.68 29.15 -63.64
CA ALA A 470 -24.95 29.89 -63.64
C ALA A 470 -26.15 28.97 -63.39
N ILE A 471 -27.13 29.48 -62.65
CA ILE A 471 -28.35 28.78 -62.29
C ILE A 471 -29.50 29.39 -63.10
N GLU A 472 -30.04 28.63 -64.05
CA GLU A 472 -31.24 29.01 -64.82
C GLU A 472 -32.40 28.09 -64.40
N PRO A 473 -33.38 28.58 -63.63
CA PRO A 473 -34.52 27.75 -63.19
C PRO A 473 -35.32 27.21 -64.39
N PRO A 474 -35.74 25.93 -64.40
CA PRO A 474 -35.71 24.94 -63.32
C PRO A 474 -34.41 24.11 -63.22
N GLY A 475 -33.37 24.49 -63.95
CA GLY A 475 -32.06 23.84 -63.95
C GLY A 475 -31.28 24.00 -62.64
N ARG A 476 -30.17 23.24 -62.54
CA ARG A 476 -29.24 23.26 -61.41
C ARG A 476 -27.91 23.88 -61.85
N GLY A 477 -27.31 24.69 -60.98
CA GLY A 477 -25.95 25.17 -61.14
C GLY A 477 -25.06 24.73 -59.98
N LEU A 478 -23.87 25.32 -59.88
CA LEU A 478 -22.87 24.99 -58.86
C LEU A 478 -22.47 26.23 -58.09
N VAL A 479 -22.42 26.13 -56.77
CA VAL A 479 -22.06 27.23 -55.86
C VAL A 479 -20.94 26.77 -54.95
N PHE A 480 -19.94 27.61 -54.78
CA PHE A 480 -18.85 27.37 -53.84
C PHE A 480 -19.20 27.98 -52.48
N VAL A 481 -19.45 27.13 -51.48
CA VAL A 481 -19.85 27.53 -50.12
C VAL A 481 -18.96 26.79 -49.12
N SER A 482 -18.42 27.52 -48.14
CA SER A 482 -17.62 26.93 -47.05
C SER A 482 -16.45 26.02 -47.50
N GLY A 483 -15.83 26.32 -48.65
CA GLY A 483 -14.68 25.58 -49.18
C GLY A 483 -15.02 24.36 -50.04
N GLU A 484 -16.30 24.09 -50.30
CA GLU A 484 -16.77 22.96 -51.11
C GLU A 484 -17.73 23.42 -52.23
N LEU A 485 -17.80 22.62 -53.30
CA LEU A 485 -18.62 22.91 -54.47
C LEU A 485 -19.94 22.13 -54.40
N TRP A 486 -21.05 22.85 -54.24
CA TRP A 486 -22.37 22.29 -54.02
C TRP A 486 -23.29 22.49 -55.23
N ARG A 487 -24.18 21.52 -55.48
CA ARG A 487 -25.27 21.71 -56.43
C ARG A 487 -26.28 22.67 -55.82
N ALA A 488 -26.74 23.65 -56.58
CA ALA A 488 -27.72 24.59 -56.09
C ALA A 488 -28.84 24.87 -57.09
N THR A 489 -30.00 25.22 -56.55
CA THR A 489 -31.16 25.75 -57.27
C THR A 489 -31.51 27.12 -56.71
N ALA A 490 -32.08 27.98 -57.54
CA ALA A 490 -32.52 29.32 -57.18
C ALA A 490 -33.95 29.54 -57.69
N ARG A 491 -34.68 30.49 -57.09
CA ARG A 491 -36.02 30.89 -57.55
C ARG A 491 -35.96 31.81 -58.76
N GLU A 492 -34.84 32.51 -58.94
CA GLU A 492 -34.57 33.45 -60.03
C GLU A 492 -33.28 33.05 -60.75
N PRO A 493 -33.07 33.46 -62.02
CA PRO A 493 -31.83 33.22 -62.73
C PRO A 493 -30.65 33.92 -62.06
N VAL A 494 -29.60 33.16 -61.71
CA VAL A 494 -28.39 33.70 -61.07
C VAL A 494 -27.18 33.48 -61.96
N ARG A 495 -26.48 34.57 -62.30
CA ARG A 495 -25.29 34.54 -63.17
C ARG A 495 -24.09 33.97 -62.43
N LYS A 496 -23.15 33.41 -63.22
CA LYS A 496 -21.83 33.02 -62.73
C LYS A 496 -21.09 34.24 -62.13
N GLY A 497 -20.47 34.05 -60.97
CA GLY A 497 -19.76 35.07 -60.20
C GLY A 497 -20.62 35.84 -59.19
N ALA A 498 -21.94 35.63 -59.18
CA ALA A 498 -22.82 36.29 -58.22
C ALA A 498 -22.68 35.69 -56.81
N ARG A 499 -22.83 36.54 -55.77
CA ARG A 499 -22.91 36.09 -54.38
C ARG A 499 -24.33 35.68 -54.02
N VAL A 500 -24.44 34.52 -53.38
CA VAL A 500 -25.70 33.94 -52.96
C VAL A 500 -25.64 33.48 -51.51
N ARG A 501 -26.77 33.53 -50.83
CA ARG A 501 -26.96 33.02 -49.48
C ARG A 501 -27.78 31.73 -49.54
N VAL A 502 -27.35 30.72 -48.81
CA VAL A 502 -28.08 29.46 -48.70
C VAL A 502 -29.29 29.65 -47.78
N VAL A 503 -30.48 29.36 -48.28
CA VAL A 503 -31.74 29.49 -47.54
C VAL A 503 -32.18 28.15 -46.96
N LYS A 504 -31.90 27.06 -47.68
CA LYS A 504 -32.27 25.71 -47.27
C LYS A 504 -31.31 24.69 -47.86
N VAL A 505 -31.07 23.60 -47.12
CA VAL A 505 -30.39 22.41 -47.63
C VAL A 505 -31.44 21.33 -47.90
N ASP A 506 -31.50 20.83 -49.12
CA ASP A 506 -32.38 19.74 -49.55
C ASP A 506 -31.54 18.56 -50.07
N GLY A 507 -31.25 17.62 -49.17
CA GLY A 507 -30.33 16.51 -49.44
C GLY A 507 -28.93 17.01 -49.81
N LEU A 508 -28.52 16.79 -51.06
CA LEU A 508 -27.23 17.23 -51.63
C LEU A 508 -27.36 18.50 -52.51
N THR A 509 -28.51 19.18 -52.46
CA THR A 509 -28.77 20.41 -53.23
C THR A 509 -29.07 21.58 -52.30
N LEU A 510 -28.45 22.74 -52.54
CA LEU A 510 -28.68 23.97 -51.79
C LEU A 510 -29.73 24.83 -52.50
N LEU A 511 -30.72 25.32 -51.78
CA LEU A 511 -31.58 26.40 -52.25
C LEU A 511 -30.91 27.72 -51.90
N VAL A 512 -30.59 28.53 -52.90
CA VAL A 512 -29.82 29.77 -52.72
C VAL A 512 -30.59 30.98 -53.25
N GLU A 513 -30.40 32.14 -52.62
CA GLU A 513 -30.97 33.43 -53.02
C GLU A 513 -29.85 34.47 -53.22
N PRO A 514 -29.94 35.35 -54.22
CA PRO A 514 -28.95 36.42 -54.44
C PRO A 514 -28.84 37.33 -53.22
N THR A 515 -27.61 37.63 -52.79
CA THR A 515 -27.36 38.53 -51.64
C THR A 515 -27.36 40.01 -52.05
N GLU A 516 -27.23 40.30 -53.34
CA GLU A 516 -27.37 41.64 -53.90
C GLU A 516 -28.51 41.64 -54.95
N PRO A 517 -29.42 42.63 -54.94
CA PRO A 517 -30.41 42.78 -55.99
C PRO A 517 -29.71 43.08 -57.32
N ALA A 518 -30.15 42.42 -58.38
CA ALA A 518 -29.60 42.56 -59.73
C ALA A 518 -29.41 44.05 -60.09
N SER A 519 -28.14 44.46 -60.27
CA SER A 519 -27.82 45.80 -60.75
C SER A 519 -28.52 46.01 -62.10
N ARG A 520 -29.41 47.01 -62.12
CA ARG A 520 -30.09 47.52 -63.31
C ARG A 520 -29.02 47.92 -64.35
N PRO A 521 -29.14 47.54 -65.63
CA PRO A 521 -28.12 47.88 -66.63
C PRO A 521 -28.05 49.41 -66.83
N PRO A 522 -26.88 49.98 -67.16
CA PRO A 522 -26.82 51.33 -67.74
C PRO A 522 -27.30 51.22 -69.19
N GLY A 523 -28.42 51.85 -69.47
CA GLY A 523 -29.05 51.90 -70.80
C GLY A 523 -30.28 52.78 -70.74
#